data_AF-A0A949CEM3-F1
#
_entry.id   AF-A0A949CEM3-F1
#
_cell.length_a   1.000
_cell.length_b   1.000
_cell.length_c   1.000
_cell.angle_alpha   90.00
_cell.angle_beta   90.00
_cell.angle_gamma   90.00
#
_symmetry.space_group_name_H-M   'P 1'
#
loop_
_entity.id
_entity.type
_entity.pdbx_description
1 polymer ?
#
loop_
_entity_poly.entity_id
_entity_poly.type
_entity_poly.pdbx_seq_one_letter_code
_entity_poly.pdbx_strand_id
1 'polypeptide(L)'
;MKWQNMITESDKGISIANDETISIFIPMEIKKRGGTAMIIMPKNANPEEGQKCFDDTIIKSIARAYKWKTMIDKEEVESLADIARKENLSTGFVSKIFNLNFLAPKIVERILSGTQPRSLKLQDIVTNEIPDLWQEQLENWGFEKS
;
A
#
# COMPACT_ATOMS: atom_id res chain seq x y z
N MET A 1 7.09 -30.57 -32.72
CA MET A 1 8.46 -30.10 -33.04
C MET A 1 8.68 -28.77 -32.34
N LYS A 2 9.87 -28.59 -31.77
CA LYS A 2 10.23 -27.65 -30.71
C LYS A 2 10.23 -26.17 -31.18
N TRP A 3 9.49 -25.32 -30.48
CA TRP A 3 9.61 -23.84 -30.55
C TRP A 3 10.57 -23.30 -29.49
N GLN A 4 11.71 -23.97 -29.31
CA GLN A 4 12.74 -23.51 -28.37
C GLN A 4 13.97 -23.10 -29.17
N ASN A 5 14.31 -21.81 -29.03
CA ASN A 5 15.52 -21.13 -29.49
C ASN A 5 15.43 -20.46 -30.88
N MET A 6 14.73 -19.32 -30.97
CA MET A 6 15.09 -18.22 -31.86
C MET A 6 14.64 -16.89 -31.25
N ILE A 7 15.33 -16.45 -30.20
CA ILE A 7 15.40 -15.02 -29.87
C ILE A 7 16.87 -14.67 -30.03
N THR A 8 17.21 -14.14 -31.20
CA THR A 8 18.54 -13.60 -31.48
C THR A 8 18.75 -12.30 -30.70
N GLU A 9 20.01 -11.99 -30.42
CA GLU A 9 20.46 -10.86 -29.59
C GLU A 9 20.00 -9.47 -30.08
N SER A 10 19.41 -9.41 -31.28
CA SER A 10 18.79 -8.23 -31.89
C SER A 10 17.44 -7.80 -31.27
N ASP A 11 16.81 -8.63 -30.44
CA ASP A 11 15.50 -8.31 -29.82
C ASP A 11 15.62 -7.58 -28.47
N LYS A 12 16.84 -7.19 -28.06
CA LYS A 12 17.08 -6.39 -26.85
C LYS A 12 17.05 -4.89 -27.20
N GLY A 13 15.89 -4.33 -27.53
CA GLY A 13 15.83 -2.89 -27.80
C GLY A 13 14.48 -2.35 -28.24
N ILE A 14 14.33 -1.03 -28.08
CA ILE A 14 13.27 -0.25 -28.71
C ILE A 14 13.60 -0.19 -30.20
N SER A 15 12.71 -0.68 -31.06
CA SER A 15 12.84 -0.59 -32.51
C SER A 15 11.77 0.32 -33.08
N ILE A 16 12.15 1.24 -33.95
CA ILE A 16 11.20 2.08 -34.68
C ILE A 16 10.75 1.27 -35.88
N ALA A 17 9.46 0.91 -35.91
CA ALA A 17 8.91 0.08 -36.97
C ALA A 17 8.58 0.90 -38.23
N ASN A 18 8.37 2.22 -38.09
CA ASN A 18 8.25 3.28 -39.10
C ASN A 18 8.30 4.66 -38.38
N ASP A 19 8.42 5.79 -39.12
CA ASP A 19 8.52 7.16 -38.55
C ASP A 19 7.37 7.59 -37.60
N GLU A 20 6.29 6.81 -37.53
CA GLU A 20 5.13 7.06 -36.65
C GLU A 20 4.89 5.97 -35.59
N THR A 21 5.64 4.85 -35.59
CA THR A 21 5.37 3.71 -34.69
C THR A 21 6.63 3.18 -34.00
N ILE A 22 6.61 3.22 -32.67
CA ILE A 22 7.64 2.63 -31.81
C ILE A 22 7.20 1.23 -31.35
N SER A 23 8.00 0.22 -31.69
CA SER A 23 7.83 -1.16 -31.21
C SER A 23 8.79 -1.42 -30.05
N ILE A 24 8.25 -1.89 -28.92
CA ILE A 24 9.03 -2.19 -27.72
C ILE A 24 8.92 -3.69 -27.46
N PHE A 25 10.06 -4.39 -27.49
CA PHE A 25 10.12 -5.78 -27.07
C PHE A 25 10.45 -5.88 -25.58
N ILE A 26 9.54 -6.46 -24.79
CA ILE A 26 9.72 -6.65 -23.35
C ILE A 26 9.81 -8.16 -23.09
N PRO A 27 10.98 -8.70 -22.73
CA PRO A 27 11.09 -10.11 -22.35
C PRO A 27 10.35 -10.34 -21.03
N MET A 28 9.26 -11.10 -21.08
CA MET A 28 8.42 -11.43 -19.92
C MET A 28 8.12 -12.93 -19.85
N GLU A 29 8.12 -13.50 -18.65
CA GLU A 29 7.73 -14.89 -18.41
C GLU A 29 6.27 -14.92 -17.91
N ILE A 30 5.40 -15.70 -18.54
CA ILE A 30 3.97 -15.81 -18.15
C ILE A 30 3.72 -17.22 -17.60
N LYS A 31 3.16 -17.33 -16.39
CA LYS A 31 2.72 -18.60 -15.78
C LYS A 31 1.20 -18.63 -15.56
N LYS A 32 0.60 -19.81 -15.62
CA LYS A 32 -0.82 -20.02 -15.28
C LYS A 32 -0.95 -20.54 -13.86
N ARG A 33 -1.81 -19.92 -13.03
CA ARG A 33 -2.19 -20.42 -11.71
C ARG A 33 -3.70 -20.28 -11.54
N GLY A 34 -4.40 -21.39 -11.37
CA GLY A 34 -5.86 -21.40 -11.14
C GLY A 34 -6.70 -20.81 -12.28
N GLY A 35 -6.28 -20.98 -13.54
CA GLY A 35 -7.00 -20.43 -14.71
C GLY A 35 -6.58 -19.01 -15.12
N THR A 36 -5.86 -18.27 -14.27
CA THR A 36 -5.41 -16.91 -14.56
C THR A 36 -3.95 -16.87 -15.00
N ALA A 37 -3.64 -16.06 -16.02
CA ALA A 37 -2.28 -15.78 -16.45
C ALA A 37 -1.62 -14.75 -15.52
N MET A 38 -0.43 -15.05 -15.03
CA MET A 38 0.41 -14.18 -14.19
C MET A 38 1.69 -13.82 -14.94
N ILE A 39 2.01 -12.53 -14.96
CA ILE A 39 3.29 -12.01 -15.43
C ILE A 39 4.31 -12.17 -14.29
N ILE A 40 5.44 -12.81 -14.56
CA ILE A 40 6.52 -13.02 -13.60
C ILE A 40 7.52 -11.89 -13.73
N MET A 41 7.84 -11.30 -12.59
CA MET A 41 8.85 -10.25 -12.49
C MET A 41 10.25 -10.82 -12.82
N PRO A 42 11.08 -10.12 -13.63
CA PRO A 42 12.43 -10.58 -13.96
C PRO A 42 13.30 -10.70 -12.70
N LYS A 43 14.23 -11.67 -12.70
CA LYS A 43 15.05 -12.02 -11.51
C LYS A 43 15.89 -10.88 -10.95
N ASN A 44 16.19 -9.86 -11.76
CA ASN A 44 16.99 -8.68 -11.38
C ASN A 44 16.13 -7.49 -10.97
N ALA A 45 14.81 -7.58 -11.05
CA ALA A 45 13.93 -6.57 -10.49
C ALA A 45 13.77 -6.85 -9.00
N ASN A 46 14.28 -5.93 -8.17
CA ASN A 46 13.99 -5.95 -6.75
C ASN A 46 12.48 -5.70 -6.59
N PRO A 47 11.68 -6.65 -6.05
CA PRO A 47 10.24 -6.45 -5.89
C PRO A 47 9.90 -5.20 -5.06
N GLU A 48 10.85 -4.74 -4.24
CA GLU A 48 10.72 -3.56 -3.40
C GLU A 48 11.04 -2.25 -4.15
N GLU A 49 11.76 -2.31 -5.27
CA GLU A 49 12.10 -1.13 -6.09
C GLU A 49 10.95 -0.82 -7.05
N GLY A 50 10.06 0.07 -6.61
CA GLY A 50 9.21 0.86 -7.50
C GLY A 50 7.76 0.41 -7.63
N GLN A 51 7.36 -0.74 -7.07
CA GLN A 51 5.96 -1.13 -7.08
C GLN A 51 5.24 -0.54 -5.85
N LYS A 52 4.61 0.63 -6.08
CA LYS A 52 3.68 1.24 -5.11
C LYS A 52 2.58 0.26 -4.77
N CYS A 53 2.37 0.01 -3.48
CA CYS A 53 1.32 -0.83 -2.96
C CYS A 53 0.40 0.04 -2.09
N PHE A 54 -0.78 0.38 -2.62
CA PHE A 54 -1.79 1.11 -1.87
C PHE A 54 -2.65 0.11 -1.11
N ASP A 55 -2.64 0.20 0.21
CA ASP A 55 -3.60 -0.54 1.04
C ASP A 55 -4.84 0.33 1.28
N ASP A 56 -5.85 0.11 0.45
CA ASP A 56 -7.17 0.74 0.53
C ASP A 56 -7.76 0.69 1.95
N THR A 57 -7.52 -0.39 2.69
CA THR A 57 -8.09 -0.61 4.02
C THR A 57 -7.45 0.34 5.02
N ILE A 58 -6.12 0.45 4.98
CA ILE A 58 -5.38 1.39 5.85
C ILE A 58 -5.73 2.83 5.47
N ILE A 59 -5.73 3.15 4.18
CA ILE A 59 -6.04 4.51 3.68
C ILE A 59 -7.46 4.94 4.10
N LYS A 60 -8.48 4.09 3.89
CA LYS A 60 -9.86 4.38 4.30
C LYS A 60 -9.98 4.52 5.82
N SER A 61 -9.22 3.75 6.58
CA SER A 61 -9.20 3.83 8.05
C SER A 61 -8.61 5.15 8.54
N ILE A 62 -7.49 5.60 7.95
CA ILE A 62 -6.91 6.92 8.23
C ILE A 62 -7.91 8.01 7.87
N ALA A 63 -8.54 7.95 6.70
CA ALA A 63 -9.54 8.92 6.29
C ALA A 63 -10.73 9.00 7.27
N ARG A 64 -11.20 7.85 7.79
CA ARG A 64 -12.23 7.81 8.84
C ARG A 64 -11.75 8.47 10.12
N ALA A 65 -10.54 8.16 10.56
CA ALA A 65 -9.95 8.76 11.76
C ALA A 65 -9.94 10.30 11.68
N TYR A 66 -9.47 10.85 10.56
CA TYR A 66 -9.47 12.31 10.32
C TYR A 66 -10.86 12.90 10.21
N LYS A 67 -11.79 12.21 9.54
CA LYS A 67 -13.20 12.62 9.44
C LYS A 67 -13.83 12.75 10.82
N TRP A 68 -13.66 11.73 11.66
CA TRP A 68 -14.22 11.72 13.02
C TRP A 68 -13.58 12.76 13.93
N LYS A 69 -12.26 12.95 13.84
CA LYS A 69 -11.58 14.06 14.52
C LYS A 69 -12.18 15.40 14.12
N THR A 70 -12.36 15.63 12.82
CA THR A 70 -12.96 16.87 12.31
C THR A 70 -14.41 17.07 12.81
N MET A 71 -15.19 16.00 12.93
CA MET A 71 -16.56 16.08 13.48
C MET A 71 -16.55 16.50 14.95
N ILE A 72 -15.61 15.98 15.74
CA ILE A 72 -15.43 16.37 17.15
C ILE A 72 -14.95 17.82 17.24
N ASP A 73 -13.95 18.20 16.44
CA ASP A 73 -13.39 19.56 16.42
C ASP A 73 -14.44 20.62 16.00
N LYS A 74 -15.46 20.21 15.24
CA LYS A 74 -16.60 21.04 14.83
C LYS A 74 -17.80 20.95 15.77
N GLU A 75 -17.70 20.21 16.87
CA GLU A 75 -18.78 19.95 17.82
C GLU A 75 -20.04 19.33 17.16
N GLU A 76 -19.89 18.62 16.02
CA GLU A 76 -20.99 17.90 15.35
C GLU A 76 -21.37 16.61 16.10
N VAL A 77 -20.45 16.10 16.91
CA VAL A 77 -20.58 14.93 17.78
C VAL A 77 -19.87 15.20 19.09
N GLU A 78 -20.43 14.74 20.21
CA GLU A 78 -19.88 15.04 21.55
C GLU A 78 -18.77 14.06 21.96
N SER A 79 -18.80 12.83 21.43
CA SER A 79 -17.87 11.77 21.83
C SER A 79 -17.64 10.68 20.78
N LEU A 80 -16.61 9.87 20.99
CA LEU A 80 -16.38 8.64 20.21
C LEU A 80 -17.51 7.63 20.34
N ALA A 81 -18.25 7.64 21.46
CA ALA A 81 -19.42 6.79 21.64
C ALA A 81 -20.58 7.23 20.73
N ASP A 82 -20.73 8.53 20.47
CA ASP A 82 -21.72 9.05 19.53
C ASP A 82 -21.40 8.66 18.10
N ILE A 83 -20.13 8.74 17.73
CA ILE A 83 -19.63 8.25 16.44
C ILE A 83 -19.94 6.76 16.30
N ALA A 84 -19.67 5.96 17.33
CA ALA A 84 -19.96 4.52 17.32
C ALA A 84 -21.45 4.24 17.11
N ARG A 85 -22.34 4.96 17.80
CA ARG A 85 -23.79 4.87 17.61
C ARG A 85 -24.22 5.27 16.20
N LYS A 86 -23.70 6.38 15.67
CA LYS A 86 -24.05 6.93 14.36
C LYS A 86 -23.60 6.04 13.20
N GLU A 87 -22.42 5.43 13.31
CA GLU A 87 -21.86 4.55 12.28
C GLU A 87 -22.24 3.06 12.50
N ASN A 88 -23.00 2.74 13.55
CA ASN A 88 -23.36 1.38 13.96
C ASN A 88 -22.14 0.45 14.13
N LEU A 89 -21.12 0.96 14.83
CA LEU A 89 -19.86 0.29 15.11
C LEU A 89 -19.68 0.13 16.63
N SER A 90 -18.77 -0.76 17.05
CA SER A 90 -18.41 -0.84 18.46
C SER A 90 -17.51 0.33 18.88
N THR A 91 -17.70 0.83 20.10
CA THR A 91 -16.87 1.93 20.64
C THR A 91 -15.38 1.57 20.65
N GLY A 92 -15.03 0.31 20.94
CA GLY A 92 -13.65 -0.18 20.89
C GLY A 92 -13.04 -0.13 19.50
N PHE A 93 -13.81 -0.47 18.45
CA PHE A 93 -13.33 -0.36 17.07
C PHE A 93 -13.17 1.11 16.65
N VAL A 94 -14.12 1.97 17.01
CA VAL A 94 -14.03 3.41 16.75
C VAL A 94 -12.79 4.00 17.42
N SER A 95 -12.54 3.69 18.69
CA SER A 95 -11.35 4.14 19.42
C SER A 95 -10.05 3.70 18.73
N LYS A 96 -9.96 2.42 18.35
CA LYS A 96 -8.79 1.89 17.61
C LYS A 96 -8.51 2.62 16.30
N ILE A 97 -9.54 2.88 15.50
CA ILE A 97 -9.40 3.62 14.24
C ILE A 97 -9.11 5.10 14.52
N PHE A 98 -9.74 5.69 15.54
CA PHE A 98 -9.50 7.09 15.92
C PHE A 98 -8.04 7.34 16.32
N ASN A 99 -7.40 6.37 16.98
CA ASN A 99 -6.00 6.46 17.38
C ASN A 99 -5.03 6.59 16.19
N LEU A 100 -5.45 6.28 14.95
CA LEU A 100 -4.64 6.52 13.75
C LEU A 100 -4.31 8.01 13.54
N ASN A 101 -5.03 8.94 14.19
CA ASN A 101 -4.68 10.36 14.21
C ASN A 101 -3.34 10.65 14.92
N PHE A 102 -2.83 9.73 15.73
CA PHE A 102 -1.57 9.87 16.48
C PHE A 102 -0.36 9.26 15.75
N LEU A 103 -0.56 8.75 14.53
CA LEU A 103 0.53 8.26 13.71
C LEU A 103 1.53 9.36 13.35
N ALA A 104 2.80 9.00 13.29
CA ALA A 104 3.84 9.88 12.78
C ALA A 104 3.50 10.35 11.35
N PRO A 105 3.65 11.64 11.04
CA PRO A 105 3.35 12.17 9.70
C PRO A 105 4.06 11.40 8.58
N LYS A 106 5.32 11.02 8.79
CA LYS A 106 6.15 10.22 7.85
C LYS A 106 5.51 8.86 7.52
N ILE A 107 4.83 8.23 8.47
CA ILE A 107 4.11 6.97 8.26
C ILE A 107 2.89 7.22 7.37
N VAL A 108 2.09 8.23 7.69
CA VAL A 108 0.90 8.60 6.91
C VAL A 108 1.29 8.94 5.47
N GLU A 109 2.34 9.73 5.26
CA GLU A 109 2.87 10.05 3.93
C GLU A 109 3.30 8.80 3.15
N ARG A 110 3.98 7.86 3.81
CA ARG A 110 4.41 6.60 3.17
C ARG A 110 3.24 5.67 2.84
N ILE A 111 2.22 5.64 3.68
CA ILE A 111 0.97 4.92 3.43
C ILE A 111 0.25 5.52 2.21
N LEU A 112 0.06 6.85 2.20
CA LEU A 112 -0.63 7.56 1.13
C LEU A 112 0.13 7.56 -0.21
N SER A 113 1.46 7.45 -0.17
CA SER A 113 2.29 7.30 -1.38
C SER A 113 2.42 5.85 -1.85
N GLY A 114 1.87 4.88 -1.10
CA GLY A 114 1.97 3.45 -1.39
C GLY A 114 3.40 2.89 -1.23
N THR A 115 4.24 3.57 -0.43
CA THR A 115 5.64 3.21 -0.15
C THR A 115 5.83 2.64 1.26
N GLN A 116 4.72 2.33 1.93
CA GLN A 116 4.71 1.61 3.21
C GLN A 116 5.32 0.20 3.06
N PRO A 117 5.87 -0.38 4.14
CA PRO A 117 6.32 -1.77 4.14
C PRO A 117 5.19 -2.73 3.75
N ARG A 118 5.48 -3.71 2.89
CA ARG A 118 4.47 -4.67 2.39
C ARG A 118 3.93 -5.61 3.46
N SER A 119 4.70 -5.81 4.54
CA SER A 119 4.31 -6.60 5.69
C SER A 119 3.30 -5.88 6.58
N LEU A 120 3.19 -4.54 6.47
CA LEU A 120 2.33 -3.73 7.33
C LEU A 120 0.87 -3.93 6.96
N LYS A 121 0.07 -4.34 7.93
CA LYS A 121 -1.38 -4.42 7.86
C LYS A 121 -2.01 -3.47 8.87
N LEU A 122 -3.27 -3.11 8.63
CA LEU A 122 -4.04 -2.31 9.59
C LEU A 122 -4.03 -2.92 11.00
N GLN A 123 -4.15 -4.25 11.09
CA GLN A 123 -4.15 -4.99 12.36
C GLN A 123 -2.88 -4.78 13.18
N ASP A 124 -1.72 -4.60 12.54
CA ASP A 124 -0.45 -4.39 13.24
C ASP A 124 -0.41 -3.01 13.92
N ILE A 125 -1.19 -2.06 13.42
CA ILE A 125 -1.31 -0.71 13.98
C ILE A 125 -2.40 -0.65 15.06
N VAL A 126 -3.54 -1.33 14.85
CA VAL A 126 -4.71 -1.21 15.76
C VAL A 126 -4.77 -2.24 16.88
N THR A 127 -3.94 -3.28 16.86
CA THR A 127 -3.92 -4.32 17.90
C THR A 127 -3.10 -3.87 19.09
N ASN A 128 -1.96 -3.24 18.83
CA ASN A 128 -1.07 -2.73 19.86
C ASN A 128 -1.40 -1.27 20.14
N GLU A 129 -1.03 -0.80 21.33
CA GLU A 129 -1.04 0.63 21.61
C GLU A 129 -0.02 1.33 20.71
N ILE A 130 -0.41 2.46 20.15
CA ILE A 130 0.46 3.27 19.30
C ILE A 130 1.48 3.95 20.23
N PRO A 131 2.79 3.73 20.05
CA PRO A 131 3.81 4.42 20.85
C PRO A 131 3.67 5.94 20.76
N ASP A 132 3.85 6.64 21.88
CA ASP A 132 3.81 8.10 21.92
C ASP A 132 4.98 8.72 21.13
N LEU A 133 6.12 8.05 21.10
CA LEU A 133 7.30 8.48 20.35
C LEU A 133 7.21 8.04 18.90
N TRP A 134 7.20 9.00 17.97
CA TRP A 134 7.18 8.73 16.53
C TRP A 134 8.35 7.88 16.03
N GLN A 135 9.52 7.98 16.68
CA GLN A 135 10.68 7.17 16.35
C GLN A 135 10.41 5.68 16.60
N GLU A 136 9.81 5.35 17.75
CA GLU A 136 9.42 3.97 18.09
C GLU A 136 8.35 3.45 17.13
N GLN A 137 7.42 4.31 16.67
CA GLN A 137 6.45 3.92 15.64
C GLN A 137 7.13 3.50 14.33
N LEU A 138 8.13 4.26 13.91
CA LEU A 138 8.87 4.00 12.66
C LEU A 138 9.68 2.70 12.76
N GLU A 139 10.31 2.45 13.90
CA GLU A 139 11.07 1.22 14.17
C GLU A 139 10.15 0.00 14.25
N ASN A 140 9.08 0.07 15.05
CA ASN A 140 8.15 -1.04 15.28
C ASN A 140 7.45 -1.54 14.01
N TRP A 141 7.20 -0.64 13.07
CA TRP A 141 6.50 -0.96 11.82
C TRP A 141 7.42 -1.01 10.60
N GLY A 142 8.75 -1.02 10.79
CA GLY A 142 9.72 -1.25 9.72
C GLY A 142 9.83 -0.10 8.71
N PHE A 143 9.52 1.12 9.14
CA PHE A 143 9.72 2.33 8.31
C PHE A 143 11.16 2.83 8.33
N GLU A 144 11.98 2.35 9.27
CA GLU A 144 13.43 2.59 9.29
C GLU A 144 14.21 1.29 9.11
N LYS A 145 15.33 1.40 8.38
CA LYS A 145 16.28 0.30 8.26
C LYS A 145 17.14 0.35 9.52
N SER A 146 17.04 -0.68 10.36
CA SER A 146 18.07 -0.99 11.37
C SER A 146 19.43 -1.20 10.71
#